data_AF-A0A2V5M7K6-F1
#
_entry.id   AF-A0A2V5M7K6-F1
#
_cell.length_a   1.000
_cell.length_b   1.000
_cell.length_c   1.000
_cell.angle_alpha   90.00
_cell.angle_beta   90.00
_cell.angle_gamma   90.00
#
_symmetry.space_group_name_H-M   'P 1'
#
loop_
_entity.id
_entity.type
_entity.pdbx_description
1 polymer ?
#
loop_
_entity_poly.entity_id
_entity_poly.type
_entity_poly.pdbx_seq_one_letter_code
_entity_poly.pdbx_strand_id
1 'polypeptide(L)'
;SDPEWGFHLIIGILGIIVGLLAFHAPGVTALALVIYIAVWVLMIGATEIAFAIKVRREVKGEWLLILLGLLSIAFAVLLLWNPLLGAATLIWLIAWYAIVFGILGIILGFRLRSLPTIPVR
;
A
#
# COMPACT_ATOMS: atom_id res chain seq x y z
N SER A 1 -18.78 28.34 -7.62
CA SER A 1 -18.62 27.78 -6.27
C SER A 1 -18.50 26.28 -6.44
N ASP A 2 -17.28 25.74 -6.42
CA ASP A 2 -17.05 24.33 -6.73
C ASP A 2 -17.76 23.45 -5.69
N PRO A 3 -18.78 22.65 -6.06
CA PRO A 3 -19.63 21.93 -5.10
C PRO A 3 -18.86 21.03 -4.12
N GLU A 4 -17.64 20.65 -4.47
CA GLU A 4 -16.79 19.69 -3.76
C GLU A 4 -15.95 20.34 -2.64
N TRP A 5 -15.83 21.68 -2.62
CA TRP A 5 -14.95 22.38 -1.66
C TRP A 5 -15.32 22.08 -0.20
N GLY A 6 -16.62 22.04 0.11
CA GLY A 6 -17.12 21.76 1.46
C GLY A 6 -16.86 20.31 1.88
N PHE A 7 -16.93 19.37 0.95
CA PHE A 7 -16.62 17.96 1.21
C PHE A 7 -15.14 17.76 1.52
N HIS A 8 -14.25 18.39 0.75
CA HIS A 8 -12.80 18.36 1.03
C HIS A 8 -12.46 19.00 2.38
N LEU A 9 -13.13 20.09 2.75
CA LEU A 9 -12.95 20.72 4.06
C LEU A 9 -13.33 19.76 5.19
N ILE A 10 -14.48 19.08 5.07
CA ILE A 10 -14.94 18.08 6.06
C ILE A 10 -13.94 16.93 6.19
N ILE A 11 -13.43 16.40 5.06
CA ILE A 11 -12.41 15.36 5.07
C ILE A 11 -11.14 15.85 5.79
N GLY A 12 -10.70 17.07 5.52
CA GLY A 12 -9.52 17.67 6.16
C GLY A 12 -9.70 17.78 7.68
N ILE A 13 -10.84 18.29 8.13
CA ILE A 13 -11.17 18.41 9.57
C ILE A 13 -11.22 17.03 10.23
N LEU A 14 -11.91 16.07 9.62
CA LEU A 14 -11.96 14.68 10.11
C LEU A 14 -10.56 14.06 10.17
N GLY A 15 -9.74 14.29 9.14
CA GLY A 15 -8.35 13.82 9.10
C GLY A 15 -7.51 14.36 10.25
N ILE A 16 -7.65 15.65 10.59
CA ILE A 16 -6.97 16.26 11.74
C ILE A 16 -7.43 15.60 13.05
N ILE A 17 -8.74 15.44 13.24
CA ILE A 17 -9.30 14.82 14.46
C ILE A 17 -8.77 13.39 14.61
N VAL A 18 -8.85 12.59 13.54
CA VAL A 18 -8.35 11.21 13.52
C VAL A 18 -6.84 11.19 13.80
N GLY A 19 -6.07 12.12 13.21
CA GLY A 19 -4.64 12.26 13.47
C GLY A 19 -4.32 12.57 14.93
N LEU A 20 -5.07 13.46 15.57
CA LEU A 20 -4.88 13.79 16.99
C LEU A 20 -5.22 12.61 17.90
N LEU A 21 -6.31 11.89 17.61
CA LEU A 21 -6.65 10.64 18.31
C LEU A 21 -5.56 9.59 18.12
N ALA A 22 -4.98 9.52 16.93
CA ALA A 22 -3.89 8.60 16.62
C ALA A 22 -2.64 8.85 17.48
N PHE A 23 -2.25 10.11 17.66
CA PHE A 23 -1.15 10.47 18.54
C PHE A 23 -1.43 10.21 20.02
N HIS A 24 -2.69 10.35 20.45
CA HIS A 24 -3.07 10.10 21.84
C HIS A 24 -3.02 8.61 22.20
N ALA A 25 -3.41 7.73 21.27
CA ALA A 25 -3.45 6.29 21.46
C ALA A 25 -2.70 5.55 20.33
N PRO A 26 -1.36 5.62 20.28
CA PRO A 26 -0.59 5.08 19.18
C PRO A 26 -0.71 3.55 19.07
N GLY A 27 -0.81 2.83 20.18
CA GLY A 27 -0.98 1.37 20.17
C GLY A 27 -2.30 0.91 19.58
N VAL A 28 -3.40 1.58 19.93
CA VAL A 28 -4.74 1.28 19.40
C VAL A 28 -4.82 1.62 17.92
N THR A 29 -4.23 2.74 17.54
CA THR A 29 -4.19 3.19 16.14
C THR A 29 -3.36 2.25 15.28
N ALA A 30 -2.19 1.81 15.78
CA ALA A 30 -1.38 0.83 15.10
C ALA A 30 -2.15 -0.48 14.88
N LEU A 31 -2.87 -0.96 15.90
CA LEU A 31 -3.73 -2.13 15.78
C LEU A 31 -4.84 -1.94 14.74
N ALA A 32 -5.53 -0.80 14.76
CA ALA A 32 -6.58 -0.47 13.81
C ALA A 32 -6.04 -0.44 12.36
N LEU A 33 -4.86 0.14 12.15
CA LEU A 33 -4.18 0.15 10.85
C LEU A 33 -3.79 -1.24 10.38
N VAL A 34 -3.23 -2.09 11.26
CA VAL A 34 -2.89 -3.48 10.91
C VAL A 34 -4.14 -4.25 10.49
N ILE A 35 -5.24 -4.14 11.23
CA ILE A 35 -6.50 -4.80 10.89
C ILE A 35 -7.04 -4.27 9.56
N TYR A 36 -7.05 -2.95 9.37
CA TYR A 36 -7.46 -2.33 8.12
C TYR A 36 -6.66 -2.87 6.92
N ILE A 37 -5.33 -2.92 7.05
CA ILE A 37 -4.43 -3.45 6.02
C ILE A 37 -4.68 -4.94 5.79
N ALA A 38 -4.89 -5.72 6.85
CA ALA A 38 -5.16 -7.15 6.72
C ALA A 38 -6.45 -7.42 5.94
N VAL A 39 -7.53 -6.68 6.23
CA VAL A 39 -8.80 -6.76 5.48
C VAL A 39 -8.59 -6.35 4.02
N TRP A 40 -7.87 -5.26 3.78
CA TRP A 40 -7.55 -4.79 2.44
C TRP A 40 -6.78 -5.82 1.61
N VAL A 41 -5.72 -6.42 2.19
CA VAL A 41 -4.92 -7.45 1.53
C VAL A 41 -5.73 -8.72 1.30
N LEU A 42 -6.64 -9.08 2.22
CA LEU A 42 -7.55 -10.20 2.03
C LEU A 42 -8.47 -9.97 0.81
N MET A 43 -9.00 -8.74 0.65
CA MET A 43 -9.81 -8.37 -0.52
C MET A 43 -9.01 -8.42 -1.82
N ILE A 44 -7.75 -7.98 -1.80
CA ILE A 44 -6.84 -8.11 -2.94
C ILE A 44 -6.66 -9.58 -3.30
N GLY A 45 -6.29 -10.43 -2.34
CA GLY A 45 -6.06 -11.85 -2.60
C GLY A 45 -7.30 -12.57 -3.15
N ALA A 46 -8.48 -12.25 -2.62
CA ALA A 46 -9.74 -12.76 -3.15
C ALA A 46 -9.99 -12.31 -4.60
N THR A 47 -9.69 -11.04 -4.91
CA THR A 47 -9.82 -10.47 -6.25
C THR A 47 -8.83 -11.10 -7.24
N GLU A 48 -7.58 -11.33 -6.81
CA GLU A 48 -6.54 -11.98 -7.62
C GLU A 48 -6.93 -13.41 -7.99
N ILE A 49 -7.46 -14.19 -7.04
CA ILE A 49 -7.96 -15.55 -7.31
C ILE A 49 -9.16 -15.50 -8.25
N ALA A 50 -10.11 -14.60 -8.02
CA ALA A 50 -11.28 -14.44 -8.88
C ALA A 50 -10.89 -14.06 -10.33
N PHE A 51 -9.91 -13.17 -10.47
CA PHE A 51 -9.39 -12.75 -11.76
C PHE A 51 -8.62 -13.88 -12.47
N ALA A 52 -7.82 -14.65 -11.73
CA ALA A 52 -7.13 -15.82 -12.27
C ALA A 52 -8.12 -16.83 -12.87
N ILE A 53 -9.22 -17.11 -12.17
CA ILE A 53 -10.28 -18.00 -12.66
C ILE A 53 -10.94 -17.47 -13.93
N LYS A 54 -11.14 -16.15 -14.02
CA LYS A 54 -11.79 -15.50 -15.17
C LYS A 54 -10.90 -15.51 -16.42
N VAL A 55 -9.60 -15.29 -16.26
CA VAL A 55 -8.65 -15.09 -17.37
C VAL A 55 -7.91 -16.38 -17.76
N ARG A 56 -8.20 -17.50 -17.07
CA ARG A 56 -7.56 -18.81 -17.29
C ARG A 56 -7.60 -19.37 -18.72
N ARG A 57 -8.48 -18.85 -19.57
CA ARG A 57 -8.61 -19.33 -20.97
C ARG A 57 -7.83 -18.48 -21.96
N GLU A 58 -7.36 -17.31 -21.54
CA GLU A 58 -6.80 -16.27 -22.42
C GLU A 58 -5.31 -16.01 -22.16
N VAL A 59 -4.81 -16.32 -20.95
CA VAL A 59 -3.42 -15.98 -20.55
C VAL A 59 -2.67 -17.20 -20.04
N LYS A 60 -1.52 -17.49 -20.67
CA LYS A 60 -0.52 -18.43 -20.14
C LYS A 60 0.18 -17.77 -18.94
N GLY A 61 -0.13 -18.21 -17.72
CA GLY A 61 0.43 -17.66 -16.49
C GLY A 61 -0.56 -17.51 -15.32
N GLU A 62 -1.81 -17.96 -15.47
CA GLU A 62 -2.87 -17.90 -14.45
C GLU A 62 -2.46 -18.43 -13.07
N TRP A 63 -1.57 -19.42 -13.02
CA TRP A 63 -1.08 -19.99 -11.77
C TRP A 63 -0.32 -18.99 -10.90
N LEU A 64 0.36 -18.01 -11.52
CA LEU A 64 1.04 -16.94 -10.80
C LEU A 64 0.05 -16.03 -10.07
N LEU A 65 -1.11 -15.76 -10.67
CA LEU A 65 -2.17 -14.97 -10.04
C LEU A 65 -2.83 -15.73 -8.88
N ILE A 66 -3.04 -17.04 -9.03
CA ILE A 66 -3.53 -17.89 -7.94
C ILE A 66 -2.51 -17.91 -6.80
N LEU A 67 -1.22 -18.07 -7.12
CA LEU A 67 -0.15 -18.07 -6.13
C LEU A 67 -0.04 -16.72 -5.40
N LEU A 68 -0.13 -15.60 -6.14
CA LEU A 68 -0.17 -14.26 -5.56
C LEU A 68 -1.36 -14.12 -4.60
N GLY A 69 -2.55 -14.51 -5.04
CA GLY A 69 -3.76 -14.42 -4.22
C GLY A 69 -3.69 -15.27 -2.97
N LEU A 70 -3.14 -16.48 -3.07
CA LEU A 70 -2.93 -17.36 -1.92
C LEU A 70 -1.91 -16.76 -0.94
N LEU A 71 -0.83 -16.16 -1.47
CA LEU A 71 0.18 -15.50 -0.65
C LEU A 71 -0.39 -14.26 0.06
N SER A 72 -1.20 -13.47 -0.64
CA SER A 72 -1.93 -12.33 -0.08
C SER A 72 -2.85 -12.77 1.07
N ILE A 73 -3.64 -13.83 0.87
CA ILE A 73 -4.51 -14.38 1.93
C ILE A 73 -3.68 -14.90 3.12
N ALA A 74 -2.61 -15.65 2.85
CA ALA A 74 -1.72 -16.14 3.91
C ALA A 74 -1.12 -14.98 4.71
N PHE A 75 -0.67 -13.92 4.03
CA PHE A 75 -0.16 -12.71 4.67
C PHE A 75 -1.22 -12.03 5.54
N ALA A 76 -2.45 -11.87 5.04
CA ALA A 76 -3.55 -11.32 5.81
C ALA A 76 -3.86 -12.14 7.07
N VAL A 77 -3.89 -13.47 6.96
CA VAL A 77 -4.09 -14.38 8.10
C VAL A 77 -2.97 -14.24 9.13
N LEU A 78 -1.71 -14.14 8.69
CA LEU A 78 -0.56 -13.93 9.57
C LEU A 78 -0.66 -12.59 10.33
N LEU A 79 -1.07 -11.52 9.65
CA LEU A 79 -1.30 -10.21 10.27
C LEU A 79 -2.38 -10.27 11.36
N LEU A 80 -3.46 -11.02 11.13
CA LEU A 80 -4.56 -11.15 12.09
C LEU A 80 -4.23 -12.05 13.27
N TRP A 81 -3.42 -13.09 13.07
CA TRP A 81 -3.03 -14.03 14.13
C TRP A 81 -2.20 -13.36 15.23
N ASN A 82 -1.24 -12.52 14.84
CA ASN A 82 -0.47 -11.72 15.76
C ASN A 82 -0.32 -10.30 15.21
N PRO A 83 -1.24 -9.39 15.58
CA PRO A 83 -1.25 -8.02 15.06
C PRO A 83 0.02 -7.24 15.41
N LEU A 84 0.68 -7.60 16.51
CA LEU A 84 1.93 -6.95 16.93
C LEU A 84 3.10 -7.34 16.02
N LEU A 85 3.19 -8.62 15.65
CA LEU A 85 4.12 -9.07 14.61
C LEU A 85 3.73 -8.53 13.24
N GLY A 86 2.44 -8.48 12.92
CA GLY A 86 1.92 -7.89 11.68
C GLY A 86 2.36 -6.43 11.50
N ALA A 87 2.26 -5.62 12.57
CA ALA A 87 2.80 -4.26 12.57
C ALA A 87 4.30 -4.23 12.26
N ALA A 88 5.10 -5.08 12.93
CA ALA A 88 6.54 -5.15 12.68
C ALA A 88 6.89 -5.58 11.25
N THR A 89 6.17 -6.54 10.68
CA THR A 89 6.34 -6.98 9.30
C THR A 89 6.07 -5.84 8.31
N LEU A 90 4.98 -5.10 8.52
CA LEU A 90 4.66 -3.93 7.72
C LEU A 90 5.73 -2.84 7.83
N ILE A 91 6.23 -2.57 9.04
CA ILE A 91 7.32 -1.62 9.28
C ILE A 91 8.58 -2.02 8.49
N TRP A 92 9.00 -3.29 8.56
CA TRP A 92 10.16 -3.79 7.83
C TRP A 92 9.97 -3.71 6.31
N LEU A 93 8.77 -4.05 5.82
CA LEU A 93 8.45 -4.00 4.40
C LEU A 93 8.51 -2.56 3.87
N ILE A 94 7.90 -1.62 4.61
CA ILE A 94 7.92 -0.20 4.26
C ILE A 94 9.35 0.36 4.36
N ALA A 95 10.12 -0.02 5.39
CA ALA A 95 11.50 0.42 5.56
C ALA A 95 12.39 -0.03 4.38
N TRP A 96 12.30 -1.31 4.00
CA TRP A 96 13.04 -1.83 2.85
C TRP A 96 12.63 -1.14 1.56
N TYR A 97 11.32 -0.97 1.34
CA TYR A 97 10.79 -0.24 0.18
C TYR A 97 11.35 1.19 0.13
N ALA A 98 11.33 1.91 1.24
CA ALA A 98 11.84 3.28 1.33
C ALA A 98 13.34 3.38 1.04
N ILE A 99 14.14 2.43 1.53
CA ILE A 99 15.58 2.35 1.23
C ILE A 99 15.81 2.16 -0.26
N VAL A 100 15.18 1.16 -0.87
CA VAL A 100 15.32 0.87 -2.31
C VAL A 100 14.86 2.08 -3.13
N PHE A 101 13.71 2.65 -2.80
CA PHE A 101 13.18 3.82 -3.49
C PHE A 101 14.12 5.03 -3.36
N GLY A 102 14.68 5.28 -2.17
CA GLY A 102 15.66 6.33 -1.94
C GLY A 102 16.92 6.15 -2.79
N ILE A 103 17.47 4.94 -2.83
CA ILE A 103 18.65 4.61 -3.66
C ILE A 103 18.34 4.84 -5.14
N LEU A 104 17.20 4.33 -5.63
CA LEU A 104 16.77 4.52 -7.02
C LEU A 104 16.56 6.00 -7.35
N GLY A 105 15.96 6.77 -6.43
CA GLY A 105 15.76 8.21 -6.57
C GLY A 105 17.07 8.98 -6.67
N ILE A 106 18.07 8.62 -5.86
CA ILE A 106 19.42 9.20 -5.93
C ILE A 106 20.05 8.90 -7.30
N ILE A 107 19.99 7.64 -7.76
CA ILE A 107 20.53 7.22 -9.06
C ILE A 107 19.86 8.00 -10.20
N LEU A 108 18.53 8.10 -10.19
CA LEU A 108 17.76 8.84 -11.19
C LEU A 108 18.09 10.34 -11.15
N GLY A 109 18.24 10.91 -9.95
CA GLY A 109 18.65 12.30 -9.78
C GLY A 109 20.00 12.59 -10.43
N PHE A 110 20.99 11.70 -10.26
CA PHE A 110 22.27 11.81 -10.96
C PHE A 110 22.12 11.64 -12.47
N ARG A 111 21.34 10.66 -12.94
CA ARG A 111 21.10 10.45 -14.39
C ARG A 111 20.45 11.66 -15.06
N LEU A 112 19.46 12.29 -14.41
CA LEU A 112 18.79 13.49 -14.93
C LEU A 112 19.74 14.68 -15.02
N ARG A 113 20.67 14.83 -14.06
CA ARG A 113 21.72 15.86 -14.13
C ARG A 113 22.73 15.61 -15.25
N SER A 114 22.92 14.36 -15.66
CA SER A 114 23.81 14.00 -16.76
C SER A 114 23.17 14.11 -18.15
N LEU A 115 21.89 14.47 -18.24
CA LEU A 115 21.24 14.67 -19.53
C LEU A 115 21.70 15.98 -20.18
N PRO A 116 22.13 15.97 -21.45
CA PRO A 116 22.40 17.19 -22.20
C PRO A 116 21.15 18.07 -22.24
N THR A 117 21.26 19.34 -21.90
CA THR A 117 20.18 20.31 -22.05
C THR A 117 19.79 20.39 -23.53
N ILE A 118 18.58 19.94 -23.87
CA ILE A 118 18.07 20.04 -25.23
C ILE A 118 17.84 21.54 -25.52
N PRO A 119 18.47 22.12 -26.57
CA PRO A 119 18.22 23.50 -26.92
C PRO A 119 16.78 23.64 -27.40
N VAL A 120 16.00 24.44 -26.65
CA VAL A 120 14.64 24.83 -27.05
C VAL A 120 14.78 25.81 -28.20
N ARG A 121 14.32 25.43 -29.40
CA ARG A 121 14.17 26.32 -30.56
C ARG A 121 12.82 27.01 -30.54
#